data_AF-I7ZHQ4-F1
#
_entry.id   AF-I7ZHQ4-F1
#
_cell.length_a   1.000
_cell.length_b   1.000
_cell.length_c   1.000
_cell.angle_alpha   90.00
_cell.angle_beta   90.00
_cell.angle_gamma   90.00
#
_symmetry.space_group_name_H-M   'P 1'
#
loop_
_entity.id
_entity.type
_entity.pdbx_description
1 polymer ?
#
loop_
_entity_poly.entity_id
_entity_poly.type
_entity_poly.pdbx_seq_one_letter_code
_entity_poly.pdbx_strand_id
1 'polypeptide(L)'
;MKTGTRAVNFLRRLQVYKLEPVRRLLSSPHCLCCELPTATELLCEGCKADLPWNLEACPGCAIPSTRGLPCPACLRRPRRFDAAWAPFRLAPPVRLGILGLKYAARFEQARLLGGLMAEGLQHRGGASPDLLLPVPLHWRRLISRGYNQAQLLAREIGRALDIELDVRSLRRVHATPDQIGRSASERRHNLRKAFELTRRLDGLHVAIVDDVMTTGATFDELARVCRKAGALRIEAWAAARTP
;
A
#
# COMPACT_ATOMS: atom_id res chain seq x y z
N MET A 1 5.06 -35.26 -29.55
CA MET A 1 4.92 -33.84 -29.95
C MET A 1 3.64 -33.29 -29.36
N LYS A 2 3.75 -32.11 -28.73
CA LYS A 2 2.72 -31.42 -27.95
C LYS A 2 1.75 -30.69 -28.90
N THR A 3 0.46 -30.68 -28.55
CA THR A 3 -0.41 -29.50 -28.43
C THR A 3 -1.85 -29.93 -28.14
N GLY A 4 -2.50 -29.32 -27.15
CA GLY A 4 -3.92 -29.51 -26.91
C GLY A 4 -4.36 -29.23 -25.48
N THR A 5 -5.06 -28.10 -25.32
CA THR A 5 -6.09 -27.90 -24.29
C THR A 5 -5.65 -27.44 -22.89
N ARG A 6 -5.35 -26.15 -22.76
CA ARG A 6 -5.46 -25.40 -21.49
C ARG A 6 -6.39 -24.21 -21.68
N ALA A 7 -7.68 -24.49 -21.65
CA ALA A 7 -8.73 -23.53 -21.37
C ALA A 7 -9.94 -24.33 -20.89
N VAL A 8 -10.70 -23.73 -19.97
CA VAL A 8 -11.95 -24.26 -19.40
C VAL A 8 -11.77 -25.26 -18.26
N ASN A 9 -11.55 -24.74 -17.06
CA ASN A 9 -12.23 -25.21 -15.85
C ASN A 9 -12.10 -24.17 -14.72
N PHE A 10 -12.67 -22.97 -14.94
CA PHE A 10 -12.71 -21.90 -13.93
C PHE A 10 -14.12 -21.62 -13.39
N LEU A 11 -15.12 -22.43 -13.74
CA LEU A 11 -16.50 -22.28 -13.26
C LEU A 11 -17.08 -23.62 -12.81
N ARG A 12 -16.64 -24.10 -11.64
CA ARG A 12 -17.44 -25.04 -10.84
C ARG A 12 -16.92 -25.07 -9.41
N ARG A 13 -17.65 -24.42 -8.50
CA ARG A 13 -18.05 -24.92 -7.16
C ARG A 13 -18.52 -23.77 -6.28
N LEU A 14 -19.82 -23.48 -6.40
CA LEU A 14 -20.60 -23.09 -5.24
C LEU A 14 -20.90 -24.36 -4.42
N GLN A 15 -20.98 -24.19 -3.10
CA GLN A 15 -21.30 -25.18 -2.06
C GLN A 15 -20.21 -26.20 -1.71
N VAL A 16 -19.38 -25.86 -0.71
CA VAL A 16 -19.29 -26.60 0.58
C VAL A 16 -18.81 -25.63 1.67
N TYR A 17 -19.71 -25.09 2.50
CA TYR A 17 -19.34 -24.57 3.82
C TYR A 17 -19.48 -25.72 4.81
N LYS A 18 -18.35 -26.23 5.32
CA LYS A 18 -18.17 -26.85 6.66
C LYS A 18 -16.78 -27.51 6.71
N LEU A 19 -16.01 -27.15 7.76
CA LEU A 19 -14.69 -27.71 8.17
C LEU A 19 -13.39 -27.06 7.65
N GLU A 20 -13.34 -25.74 7.43
CA GLU A 20 -12.05 -25.06 7.14
C GLU A 20 -11.08 -24.82 8.33
N PRO A 21 -11.50 -24.59 9.60
CA PRO A 21 -10.54 -24.13 10.61
C PRO A 21 -9.55 -25.21 11.06
N VAL A 22 -9.92 -26.50 10.98
CA VAL A 22 -9.09 -27.61 11.49
C VAL A 22 -7.98 -28.01 10.52
N ARG A 23 -8.18 -27.88 9.20
CA ARG A 23 -7.14 -28.21 8.19
C ARG A 23 -5.96 -27.24 8.19
N ARG A 24 -6.16 -25.98 8.59
CA ARG A 24 -5.09 -24.97 8.68
C ARG A 24 -4.06 -25.24 9.77
N LEU A 25 -4.41 -26.02 10.80
CA LEU A 25 -3.48 -26.37 11.89
C LEU A 25 -2.50 -27.49 11.51
N LEU A 26 -2.76 -28.24 10.44
CA LEU A 26 -1.95 -29.39 10.01
C LEU A 26 -1.38 -29.24 8.59
N SER A 27 -1.73 -28.18 7.87
CA SER A 27 -1.16 -27.91 6.55
C SER A 27 0.15 -27.14 6.69
N SER A 28 1.23 -27.64 6.08
CA SER A 28 2.45 -26.87 5.88
C SER A 28 2.12 -25.47 5.32
N PRO A 29 2.85 -24.42 5.70
CA PRO A 29 2.66 -23.13 5.06
C PRO A 29 2.98 -23.26 3.56
N HIS A 30 2.24 -22.52 2.73
CA HIS A 30 2.42 -22.50 1.29
C HIS A 30 2.63 -21.06 0.83
N CYS A 31 3.37 -20.89 -0.26
CA CYS A 31 3.59 -19.62 -0.91
C CYS A 31 2.25 -19.03 -1.39
N LEU A 32 1.96 -17.77 -1.04
CA LEU A 32 0.73 -17.08 -1.43
C LEU A 32 0.62 -16.82 -2.94
N CYS A 33 1.70 -17.02 -3.71
CA CYS A 33 1.75 -16.79 -5.15
C CYS A 33 1.69 -18.08 -5.97
N CYS A 34 2.54 -19.08 -5.67
CA CYS A 34 2.63 -20.31 -6.47
C CYS A 34 2.07 -21.56 -5.77
N GLU A 35 1.60 -21.43 -4.52
CA GLU A 35 1.03 -22.53 -3.73
C GLU A 35 2.00 -23.70 -3.48
N LEU A 36 3.30 -23.52 -3.70
CA LEU A 36 4.32 -24.50 -3.31
C LEU A 36 4.56 -24.44 -1.79
N PRO A 37 4.91 -25.56 -1.13
CA PRO A 37 5.24 -25.58 0.29
C PRO A 37 6.39 -24.63 0.64
N THR A 38 6.28 -23.95 1.78
CA THR A 38 7.32 -23.11 2.38
C THR A 38 7.61 -23.59 3.80
N ALA A 39 8.73 -23.18 4.39
CA ALA A 39 9.07 -23.53 5.77
C ALA A 39 8.18 -22.74 6.76
N THR A 40 8.26 -21.41 6.70
CA THR A 40 7.49 -20.47 7.55
C THR A 40 7.08 -19.19 6.82
N GLU A 41 7.56 -19.01 5.60
CA GLU A 41 7.40 -17.78 4.83
C GLU A 41 6.08 -17.75 4.05
N LEU A 42 5.53 -16.54 3.90
CA LEU A 42 4.32 -16.33 3.09
C LEU A 42 4.61 -16.30 1.58
N LEU A 43 5.87 -16.21 1.18
CA LEU A 43 6.31 -16.14 -0.21
C LEU A 43 7.64 -16.90 -0.32
N CYS A 44 7.77 -17.78 -1.30
CA CYS A 44 9.05 -18.45 -1.55
C CYS A 44 10.01 -17.50 -2.29
N GLU A 45 11.31 -17.81 -2.21
CA GLU A 45 12.37 -17.01 -2.85
C GLU A 45 12.16 -16.80 -4.35
N GLY A 46 11.72 -17.83 -5.09
CA GLY A 46 11.42 -17.69 -6.52
C GLY A 46 10.32 -16.65 -6.79
N CYS A 47 9.20 -16.72 -6.06
CA CYS A 47 8.14 -15.73 -6.21
C CYS A 47 8.51 -14.34 -5.68
N LYS A 48 9.42 -14.25 -4.70
CA LYS A 48 9.97 -12.99 -4.19
C LYS A 48 10.86 -12.32 -5.24
N ALA A 49 11.70 -13.09 -5.91
CA ALA A 49 12.55 -12.63 -7.01
C ALA A 49 11.72 -12.12 -8.21
N ASP A 50 10.60 -12.79 -8.51
CA ASP A 50 9.69 -12.43 -9.60
C ASP A 50 8.75 -11.25 -9.30
N LEU A 51 8.79 -10.68 -8.09
CA LEU A 51 7.96 -9.52 -7.78
C LEU A 51 8.31 -8.34 -8.70
N PRO A 52 7.33 -7.50 -9.07
CA PRO A 52 7.55 -6.36 -9.94
C PRO A 52 8.21 -5.20 -9.19
N TRP A 53 9.44 -5.40 -8.71
CA TRP A 53 10.22 -4.42 -7.97
C TRP A 53 10.38 -3.12 -8.75
N ASN A 54 10.30 -2.00 -8.03
CA ASN A 54 10.44 -0.64 -8.52
C ASN A 54 11.80 -0.08 -8.06
N LEU A 55 12.87 -0.71 -8.53
CA LEU A 55 14.24 -0.46 -8.07
C LEU A 55 14.77 0.91 -8.51
N GLU A 56 14.40 1.36 -9.70
CA GLU A 56 14.74 2.67 -10.22
C GLU A 56 13.49 3.56 -10.24
N ALA A 57 13.34 4.37 -9.19
CA ALA A 57 12.14 5.18 -8.99
C ALA A 57 12.51 6.64 -8.71
N CYS A 58 11.66 7.56 -9.18
CA CYS A 58 11.78 8.97 -8.86
C CYS A 58 11.69 9.19 -7.35
N PRO A 59 12.66 9.85 -6.69
CA PRO A 59 12.68 10.03 -5.24
C PRO A 59 11.48 10.83 -4.74
N GLY A 60 10.97 11.76 -5.56
CA GLY A 60 9.83 12.61 -5.19
C GLY A 60 8.44 12.02 -5.42
N CYS A 61 8.25 10.93 -6.18
CA CYS A 61 6.89 10.38 -6.38
C CYS A 61 6.84 8.87 -6.68
N ALA A 62 7.97 8.18 -6.54
CA ALA A 62 8.16 6.76 -6.77
C ALA A 62 7.72 6.23 -8.15
N ILE A 63 7.42 7.09 -9.13
CA ILE A 63 7.19 6.64 -10.51
C ILE A 63 8.48 5.99 -11.03
N PRO A 64 8.42 4.87 -11.76
CA PRO A 64 9.60 4.30 -12.40
C PRO A 64 10.34 5.38 -13.19
N SER A 65 11.64 5.51 -12.96
CA SER A 65 12.46 6.54 -13.57
C SER A 65 13.87 6.02 -13.78
N THR A 66 14.43 6.25 -14.97
CA THR A 66 15.77 5.84 -15.34
C THR A 66 16.80 6.26 -14.29
N ARG A 67 17.59 5.30 -13.79
CA ARG A 67 18.63 5.52 -12.78
C ARG A 67 18.13 6.16 -11.47
N GLY A 68 16.83 6.07 -11.17
CA GLY A 68 16.25 6.68 -9.98
C GLY A 68 16.26 8.20 -9.97
N LEU A 69 16.38 8.86 -11.13
CA LEU A 69 16.40 10.33 -11.19
C LEU A 69 14.99 10.93 -11.01
N PRO A 70 14.87 12.20 -10.59
CA PRO A 70 13.59 12.89 -10.57
C PRO A 70 12.89 12.88 -11.94
N CYS A 71 11.62 12.49 -11.96
CA CYS A 71 10.85 12.48 -13.20
C CYS A 71 10.51 13.91 -13.68
N PRO A 72 10.20 14.13 -14.97
CA PRO A 72 9.87 15.46 -15.50
C PRO A 72 8.70 16.15 -14.78
N ALA A 73 7.73 15.37 -14.26
CA ALA A 73 6.62 15.92 -13.50
C ALA A 73 7.07 16.50 -12.16
N CYS A 74 7.95 15.82 -11.42
CA CYS A 74 8.49 16.30 -10.15
C CYS A 74 9.48 17.45 -10.34
N LEU A 75 10.26 17.46 -11.42
CA LEU A 75 11.15 18.58 -11.75
C LEU A 75 10.36 19.87 -12.02
N ARG A 76 9.25 19.78 -12.77
CA ARG A 76 8.40 20.94 -13.05
C ARG A 76 7.58 21.38 -11.84
N ARG A 77 7.13 20.43 -11.03
CA ARG A 77 6.27 20.68 -9.89
C ARG A 77 6.58 19.68 -8.76
N PRO A 78 7.42 20.08 -7.80
CA PRO A 78 7.67 19.27 -6.62
C PRO A 78 6.38 18.92 -5.88
N ARG A 79 6.40 17.77 -5.20
CA ARG A 79 5.31 17.31 -4.36
C ARG A 79 5.27 18.10 -3.05
N ARG A 80 4.14 18.01 -2.33
CA ARG A 80 3.98 18.64 -1.02
C ARG A 80 4.64 17.84 0.11
N PHE A 81 4.97 16.58 -0.17
CA PHE A 81 5.80 15.71 0.65
C PHE A 81 7.22 15.66 0.08
N ASP A 82 8.18 15.28 0.92
CA ASP A 82 9.61 15.43 0.70
C ASP A 82 10.22 14.24 -0.06
N ALA A 83 9.69 13.04 0.14
CA ALA A 83 10.06 11.84 -0.60
C ALA A 83 8.90 10.85 -0.72
N ALA A 84 8.95 9.98 -1.72
CA ALA A 84 8.04 8.85 -1.85
C ALA A 84 8.78 7.53 -1.91
N TRP A 85 8.13 6.50 -1.40
CA TRP A 85 8.62 5.14 -1.45
C TRP A 85 7.50 4.18 -1.84
N ALA A 86 7.74 3.42 -2.89
CA ALA A 86 6.86 2.34 -3.30
C ALA A 86 7.71 1.22 -3.93
N PRO A 87 7.91 0.09 -3.21
CA PRO A 87 8.85 -0.95 -3.62
C PRO A 87 8.35 -1.71 -4.85
N PHE A 88 7.07 -1.64 -5.18
CA PHE A 88 6.48 -2.38 -6.30
C PHE A 88 5.86 -1.46 -7.34
N ARG A 89 5.93 -1.89 -8.60
CA ARG A 89 5.01 -1.45 -9.64
C ARG A 89 3.66 -2.15 -9.44
N LEU A 90 2.56 -1.46 -9.75
CA LEU A 90 1.22 -2.04 -9.68
C LEU A 90 0.99 -3.02 -10.83
N ALA A 91 1.55 -4.23 -10.71
CA ALA A 91 1.43 -5.35 -11.64
C ALA A 91 1.20 -6.65 -10.87
N PRO A 92 0.74 -7.75 -11.52
CA PRO A 92 0.75 -9.06 -10.89
C PRO A 92 2.17 -9.47 -10.43
N PRO A 93 2.32 -10.25 -9.34
CA PRO A 93 1.25 -10.70 -8.43
C PRO A 93 0.83 -9.65 -7.39
N VAL A 94 1.56 -8.55 -7.20
CA VAL A 94 1.29 -7.51 -6.19
C VAL A 94 -0.12 -6.92 -6.33
N ARG A 95 -0.56 -6.63 -7.56
CA ARG A 95 -1.92 -6.15 -7.83
C ARG A 95 -2.98 -7.12 -7.31
N LEU A 96 -2.78 -8.43 -7.43
CA LEU A 96 -3.72 -9.44 -6.95
C LEU A 96 -3.74 -9.50 -5.42
N GLY A 97 -2.56 -9.41 -4.77
CA GLY A 97 -2.47 -9.33 -3.31
C GLY A 97 -3.23 -8.11 -2.76
N ILE A 98 -3.04 -6.95 -3.38
CA ILE A 98 -3.76 -5.71 -3.04
C ILE A 98 -5.27 -5.85 -3.24
N LEU A 99 -5.73 -6.45 -4.34
CA LEU A 99 -7.15 -6.70 -4.57
C LEU A 99 -7.74 -7.69 -3.56
N GLY A 100 -7.03 -8.77 -3.23
CA GLY A 100 -7.41 -9.72 -2.19
C GLY A 100 -7.55 -9.04 -0.83
N LEU A 101 -6.64 -8.12 -0.51
CA LEU A 101 -6.71 -7.28 0.68
C LEU A 101 -7.82 -6.21 0.60
N LYS A 102 -8.25 -5.77 -0.59
CA LYS A 102 -9.32 -4.77 -0.73
C LYS A 102 -10.73 -5.33 -0.68
N TYR A 103 -10.90 -6.56 -1.16
CA TYR A 103 -12.24 -7.13 -1.47
C TYR A 103 -12.50 -8.50 -0.86
N ALA A 104 -11.46 -9.22 -0.41
CA ALA A 104 -11.60 -10.59 0.11
C ALA A 104 -11.06 -10.77 1.54
N ALA A 105 -10.69 -9.67 2.23
CA ALA A 105 -10.18 -9.69 3.60
C ALA A 105 -9.01 -10.67 3.82
N ARG A 106 -8.18 -10.86 2.79
CA ARG A 106 -6.98 -11.70 2.84
C ARG A 106 -5.88 -11.01 3.64
N PHE A 107 -5.99 -10.98 4.96
CA PHE A 107 -5.08 -10.26 5.86
C PHE A 107 -3.64 -10.78 5.81
N GLU A 108 -3.43 -12.03 5.39
CA GLU A 108 -2.10 -12.56 5.10
C GLU A 108 -1.36 -11.74 4.02
N GLN A 109 -2.10 -11.07 3.12
CA GLN A 109 -1.53 -10.15 2.13
C GLN A 109 -1.02 -8.86 2.77
N ALA A 110 -1.65 -8.38 3.84
CA ALA A 110 -1.12 -7.24 4.58
C ALA A 110 0.18 -7.61 5.29
N ARG A 111 0.25 -8.81 5.88
CA ARG A 111 1.47 -9.34 6.51
C ARG A 111 2.61 -9.50 5.50
N LEU A 112 2.32 -10.05 4.32
CA LEU A 112 3.29 -10.19 3.24
C LEU A 112 3.76 -8.82 2.70
N LEU A 113 2.82 -7.99 2.22
CA LEU A 113 3.16 -6.72 1.59
C LEU A 113 3.77 -5.73 2.59
N GLY A 114 3.23 -5.65 3.80
CA GLY A 114 3.78 -4.80 4.86
C GLY A 114 5.16 -5.26 5.33
N GLY A 115 5.39 -6.57 5.41
CA GLY A 115 6.71 -7.15 5.72
C GLY A 115 7.75 -6.83 4.63
N LEU A 116 7.41 -7.05 3.36
CA LEU A 116 8.27 -6.66 2.23
C LEU A 116 8.49 -5.14 2.17
N MET A 117 7.49 -4.37 2.59
CA MET A 117 7.62 -2.92 2.72
C MET A 117 8.68 -2.54 3.78
N ALA A 118 8.61 -3.14 4.97
CA ALA A 118 9.58 -2.91 6.03
C ALA A 118 10.99 -3.36 5.63
N GLU A 119 11.11 -4.55 5.02
CA GLU A 119 12.39 -5.08 4.53
C GLU A 119 13.04 -4.11 3.53
N GLY A 120 12.28 -3.61 2.55
CA GLY A 120 12.81 -2.66 1.58
C GLY A 120 13.23 -1.31 2.20
N LEU A 121 12.54 -0.85 3.25
CA LEU A 121 12.92 0.36 3.99
C LEU A 121 14.21 0.17 4.80
N GLN A 122 14.42 -1.00 5.41
CA GLN A 122 15.68 -1.33 6.09
C GLN A 122 16.86 -1.32 5.12
N HIS A 123 16.69 -1.92 3.93
CA HIS A 123 17.73 -1.93 2.89
C HIS A 123 17.99 -0.54 2.29
N ARG A 124 16.95 0.29 2.15
CA ARG A 124 17.09 1.68 1.68
C ARG A 124 17.98 2.51 2.63
N GLY A 125 17.91 2.23 3.92
CA GLY A 125 18.54 3.04 4.96
C GLY A 125 17.94 4.44 5.08
N GLY A 126 18.64 5.30 5.83
CA GLY A 126 18.21 6.65 6.18
C GLY A 126 17.49 6.72 7.52
N ALA A 127 17.14 7.94 7.95
CA ALA A 127 16.45 8.15 9.21
C ALA A 127 15.01 7.61 9.12
N SER A 128 14.63 6.77 10.09
CA SER A 128 13.23 6.36 10.27
C SER A 128 12.34 7.57 10.57
N PRO A 129 11.08 7.58 10.15
CA PRO A 129 10.11 8.55 10.64
C PRO A 129 9.79 8.29 12.12
N ASP A 130 9.42 9.34 12.82
CA ASP A 130 8.94 9.28 14.21
C ASP A 130 7.52 8.70 14.26
N LEU A 131 6.73 8.90 13.19
CA LEU A 131 5.31 8.57 13.17
C LEU A 131 4.83 8.02 11.82
N LEU A 132 4.05 6.94 11.87
CA LEU A 132 3.26 6.43 10.75
C LEU A 132 1.82 6.93 10.83
N LEU A 133 1.32 7.49 9.73
CA LEU A 133 -0.08 7.88 9.54
C LEU A 133 -0.70 7.10 8.37
N PRO A 134 -1.54 6.08 8.61
CA PRO A 134 -2.22 5.39 7.53
C PRO A 134 -3.29 6.31 6.91
N VAL A 135 -3.41 6.28 5.58
CA VAL A 135 -4.46 7.03 4.88
C VAL A 135 -5.84 6.59 5.38
N PRO A 136 -6.68 7.49 5.90
CA PRO A 136 -7.99 7.11 6.41
C PRO A 136 -8.98 6.81 5.28
N LEU A 137 -9.75 5.73 5.46
CA LEU A 137 -10.93 5.48 4.65
C LEU A 137 -12.07 6.41 5.07
N HIS A 138 -12.95 6.72 4.12
CA HIS A 138 -14.22 7.36 4.45
C HIS A 138 -15.11 6.39 5.23
N TRP A 139 -15.89 6.88 6.21
CA TRP A 139 -16.68 6.05 7.12
C TRP A 139 -17.59 5.05 6.41
N ARG A 140 -18.24 5.43 5.30
CA ARG A 140 -19.07 4.51 4.48
C ARG A 140 -18.29 3.30 3.98
N ARG A 141 -17.04 3.50 3.54
CA ARG A 141 -16.17 2.41 3.10
C ARG A 141 -15.64 1.59 4.27
N LEU A 142 -15.39 2.22 5.42
CA LEU A 142 -14.98 1.50 6.61
C LEU A 142 -16.08 0.56 7.10
N ILE A 143 -17.35 0.99 7.08
CA ILE A 143 -18.51 0.16 7.43
C ILE A 143 -18.65 -1.00 6.44
N SER A 144 -18.65 -0.74 5.12
CA SER A 144 -18.86 -1.80 4.13
C SER A 144 -17.73 -2.84 4.09
N ARG A 145 -16.51 -2.42 4.46
CA ARG A 145 -15.31 -3.23 4.36
C ARG A 145 -14.90 -3.87 5.69
N GLY A 146 -15.22 -3.24 6.81
CA GLY A 146 -14.87 -3.69 8.17
C GLY A 146 -13.44 -3.36 8.62
N TYR A 147 -12.56 -2.86 7.73
CA TYR A 147 -11.16 -2.58 8.04
C TYR A 147 -10.54 -1.54 7.08
N ASN A 148 -9.38 -0.99 7.46
CA ASN A 148 -8.55 -0.10 6.64
C ASN A 148 -7.25 -0.79 6.20
N GLN A 149 -7.08 -1.01 4.89
CA GLN A 149 -5.87 -1.66 4.33
C GLN A 149 -4.59 -0.92 4.66
N ALA A 150 -4.59 0.41 4.55
CA ALA A 150 -3.44 1.24 4.84
C ALA A 150 -3.00 1.07 6.31
N GLN A 151 -3.96 0.94 7.23
CA GLN A 151 -3.69 0.69 8.64
C GLN A 151 -3.07 -0.69 8.89
N LEU A 152 -3.51 -1.73 8.16
CA LEU A 152 -2.94 -3.07 8.27
C LEU A 152 -1.48 -3.10 7.77
N LEU A 153 -1.21 -2.45 6.63
CA LEU A 153 0.16 -2.30 6.11
C LEU A 153 1.04 -1.51 7.09
N ALA A 154 0.55 -0.36 7.58
CA ALA A 154 1.29 0.49 8.50
C ALA A 154 1.58 -0.22 9.84
N ARG A 155 0.70 -1.12 10.30
CA ARG A 155 0.92 -1.95 11.49
C ARG A 155 2.09 -2.91 11.33
N GLU A 156 2.19 -3.57 10.18
CA GLU A 156 3.31 -4.49 9.92
C GLU A 156 4.63 -3.72 9.79
N ILE A 157 4.61 -2.55 9.16
CA ILE A 157 5.78 -1.67 9.06
C ILE A 157 6.20 -1.17 10.44
N GLY A 158 5.28 -0.60 11.22
CA GLY A 158 5.57 -0.07 12.55
C GLY A 158 6.10 -1.14 13.51
N ARG A 159 5.57 -2.36 13.44
CA ARG A 159 6.07 -3.50 14.23
C ARG A 159 7.48 -3.93 13.81
N ALA A 160 7.77 -3.94 12.52
CA ALA A 160 9.06 -4.41 12.01
C ALA A 160 10.19 -3.37 12.17
N LEU A 161 9.85 -2.08 12.17
CA LEU A 161 10.80 -0.97 12.22
C LEU A 161 10.80 -0.21 13.56
N ASP A 162 9.97 -0.63 14.51
CA ASP A 162 9.76 0.03 15.81
C ASP A 162 9.37 1.52 15.68
N ILE A 163 8.35 1.79 14.86
CA ILE A 163 7.85 3.15 14.60
C ILE A 163 6.45 3.32 15.20
N GLU A 164 6.22 4.47 15.87
CA GLU A 164 4.91 4.82 16.41
C GLU A 164 3.85 4.83 15.29
N LEU A 165 2.71 4.18 15.53
CA LEU A 165 1.59 4.16 14.59
C LEU A 165 0.39 4.91 15.19
N ASP A 166 -0.01 6.01 14.55
CA ASP A 166 -1.21 6.75 14.91
C ASP A 166 -2.34 6.51 13.91
N VAL A 167 -3.37 5.82 14.38
CA VAL A 167 -4.54 5.42 13.59
C VAL A 167 -5.78 6.28 13.87
N ARG A 168 -5.65 7.31 14.72
CA ARG A 168 -6.79 8.03 15.29
C ARG A 168 -6.81 9.51 14.91
N SER A 169 -5.66 10.16 14.91
CA SER A 169 -5.60 11.62 14.76
C SER A 169 -5.94 12.09 13.34
N LEU A 170 -5.64 11.28 12.33
CA LEU A 170 -5.90 11.59 10.93
C LEU A 170 -7.25 11.00 10.47
N ARG A 171 -8.18 11.87 10.07
CA ARG A 171 -9.55 11.48 9.69
C ARG A 171 -9.93 12.01 8.32
N ARG A 172 -10.79 11.25 7.63
CA ARG A 172 -11.41 11.68 6.37
C ARG A 172 -12.83 12.16 6.63
N VAL A 173 -13.07 13.44 6.38
CA VAL A 173 -14.31 14.14 6.76
C VAL A 173 -15.32 14.18 5.61
N HIS A 174 -14.85 14.27 4.37
CA HIS A 174 -15.72 14.31 3.20
C HIS A 174 -15.67 13.00 2.39
N ALA A 175 -16.84 12.54 1.97
CA ALA A 175 -16.98 11.49 0.98
C ALA A 175 -16.59 12.06 -0.38
N THR A 176 -15.49 11.59 -0.97
CA THR A 176 -15.36 11.68 -2.43
C THR A 176 -16.25 10.59 -3.04
N PRO A 177 -17.20 10.93 -3.92
CA PRO A 177 -18.01 9.92 -4.61
C PRO A 177 -17.10 8.93 -5.37
N ASP A 178 -17.49 7.65 -5.44
CA ASP A 178 -16.89 6.68 -6.36
C ASP A 178 -17.15 7.17 -7.80
N GLN A 179 -16.14 7.70 -8.47
CA GLN A 179 -16.30 8.26 -9.81
C GLN A 179 -15.36 7.55 -10.78
N ILE A 180 -15.82 6.38 -11.21
CA ILE A 180 -15.39 5.78 -12.49
C ILE A 180 -15.60 6.85 -13.57
N GLY A 181 -14.54 7.18 -14.32
CA GLY A 181 -14.64 8.04 -15.50
C GLY A 181 -14.29 9.54 -15.33
N ARG A 182 -13.84 10.02 -14.16
CA ARG A 182 -13.47 11.44 -14.00
C ARG A 182 -11.98 11.76 -14.10
N SER A 183 -11.71 12.93 -14.64
CA SER A 183 -10.38 13.42 -15.01
C SER A 183 -9.46 13.60 -13.79
N ALA A 184 -8.15 13.63 -14.01
CA ALA A 184 -7.19 13.88 -12.94
C ALA A 184 -7.31 15.28 -12.28
N SER A 185 -8.01 16.24 -12.89
CA SER A 185 -8.29 17.55 -12.29
C SER A 185 -9.45 17.50 -11.29
N GLU A 186 -10.54 16.79 -11.61
CA GLU A 186 -11.69 16.63 -10.71
C GLU A 186 -11.33 15.85 -9.44
N ARG A 187 -10.49 14.82 -9.58
CA ARG A 187 -9.93 14.11 -8.41
C ARG A 187 -9.14 15.03 -7.49
N ARG A 188 -8.42 16.03 -8.04
CA ARG A 188 -7.66 17.01 -7.24
C ARG A 188 -8.55 18.03 -6.54
N HIS A 189 -9.68 18.42 -7.14
CA HIS A 189 -10.61 19.37 -6.53
C HIS A 189 -11.36 18.73 -5.35
N ASN A 190 -11.86 17.50 -5.53
CA ASN A 190 -12.65 16.80 -4.52
C ASN A 190 -11.85 16.34 -3.28
N LEU A 191 -10.51 16.34 -3.36
CA LEU A 191 -9.64 16.03 -2.22
C LEU A 191 -9.39 17.25 -1.32
N ARG A 192 -9.57 18.48 -1.80
CA ARG A 192 -9.32 19.67 -0.98
C ARG A 192 -10.22 19.67 0.25
N LYS A 193 -9.62 19.78 1.44
CA LYS A 193 -10.30 19.74 2.76
C LYS A 193 -10.93 18.39 3.09
N ALA A 194 -10.61 17.31 2.37
CA ALA A 194 -11.17 15.99 2.68
C ALA A 194 -10.61 15.36 3.97
N PHE A 195 -9.52 15.91 4.51
CA PHE A 195 -8.80 15.37 5.67
C PHE A 195 -8.58 16.40 6.76
N GLU A 196 -8.66 15.93 7.99
CA GLU A 196 -8.38 16.67 9.21
C GLU A 196 -7.41 15.88 10.08
N LEU A 197 -6.52 16.59 10.77
CA LEU A 197 -5.53 16.03 11.68
C LEU A 197 -5.64 16.77 13.02
N THR A 198 -5.89 16.04 14.09
CA THR A 198 -6.08 16.62 15.44
C THR A 198 -4.80 16.66 16.27
N ARG A 199 -3.77 15.89 15.88
CA ARG A 199 -2.47 15.83 16.56
C ARG A 199 -1.54 16.90 16.00
N ARG A 200 -0.84 17.62 16.88
CA ARG A 200 0.30 18.45 16.49
C ARG A 200 1.50 17.58 16.14
N LEU A 201 2.22 17.94 15.08
CA LEU A 201 3.36 17.21 14.53
C LEU A 201 4.63 18.05 14.57
N ASP A 202 4.72 19.03 15.47
CA ASP A 202 5.82 20.00 15.51
C ASP A 202 7.19 19.31 15.52
N GLY A 203 7.98 19.55 14.47
CA GLY A 203 9.33 19.00 14.35
C GLY A 203 9.40 17.53 13.90
N LEU A 204 8.29 16.81 13.80
CA LEU A 204 8.30 15.38 13.51
C LEU A 204 8.59 15.07 12.04
N HIS A 205 9.32 13.97 11.82
CA HIS A 205 9.38 13.24 10.57
C HIS A 205 8.23 12.23 10.51
N VAL A 206 7.34 12.38 9.53
CA VAL A 206 6.12 11.58 9.42
C VAL A 206 6.10 10.82 8.09
N ALA A 207 5.73 9.54 8.11
CA ALA A 207 5.41 8.79 6.92
C ALA A 207 3.91 8.52 6.81
N ILE A 208 3.33 8.94 5.69
CA ILE A 208 1.94 8.62 5.33
C ILE A 208 1.94 7.30 4.58
N VAL A 209 1.07 6.36 4.97
CA VAL A 209 1.07 4.99 4.40
C VAL A 209 -0.25 4.70 3.66
N ASP A 210 -0.19 4.20 2.44
CA ASP A 210 -1.35 3.69 1.68
C ASP A 210 -1.02 2.37 0.97
N ASP A 211 -1.99 1.76 0.29
CA ASP A 211 -1.75 0.55 -0.49
C ASP A 211 -1.25 0.85 -1.91
N VAL A 212 -1.81 1.86 -2.59
CA VAL A 212 -1.44 2.23 -3.96
C VAL A 212 -1.31 3.72 -4.14
N MET A 213 -0.16 4.16 -4.65
CA MET A 213 0.03 5.51 -5.15
C MET A 213 -0.26 5.58 -6.65
N THR A 214 -1.34 6.28 -7.01
CA THR A 214 -1.64 6.69 -8.39
C THR A 214 -1.05 8.08 -8.65
N THR A 215 -1.84 9.13 -8.80
CA THR A 215 -1.32 10.48 -9.13
C THR A 215 -0.53 11.15 -8.01
N GLY A 216 -0.55 10.60 -6.80
CA GLY A 216 0.01 11.21 -5.58
C GLY A 216 -0.89 12.30 -4.97
N ALA A 217 -2.06 12.57 -5.53
CA ALA A 217 -2.93 13.68 -5.07
C ALA A 217 -3.42 13.52 -3.63
N THR A 218 -3.74 12.29 -3.20
CA THR A 218 -4.11 12.01 -1.81
C THR A 218 -2.96 12.35 -0.85
N PHE A 219 -1.74 11.90 -1.18
CA PHE A 219 -0.54 12.20 -0.40
C PHE A 219 -0.22 13.69 -0.40
N ASP A 220 -0.37 14.40 -1.52
CA ASP A 220 -0.16 15.85 -1.57
C ASP A 220 -1.11 16.60 -0.61
N GLU A 221 -2.38 16.19 -0.54
CA GLU A 221 -3.35 16.81 0.37
C GLU A 221 -3.08 16.45 1.84
N LEU A 222 -2.73 15.20 2.12
CA LEU A 222 -2.35 14.77 3.47
C LEU A 222 -1.07 15.45 3.95
N ALA A 223 -0.08 15.60 3.07
CA ALA A 223 1.13 16.36 3.37
C ALA A 223 0.82 17.83 3.66
N ARG A 224 -0.13 18.44 2.95
CA ARG A 224 -0.62 19.80 3.28
C ARG A 224 -1.19 19.87 4.69
N VAL A 225 -1.96 18.86 5.12
CA VAL A 225 -2.53 18.81 6.47
C VAL A 225 -1.44 18.58 7.52
N CYS A 226 -0.52 17.66 7.29
CA CYS A 226 0.59 17.37 8.21
C CYS A 226 1.54 18.57 8.37
N ARG A 227 1.88 19.25 7.26
CA ARG A 227 2.73 20.45 7.29
C ARG A 227 2.07 21.58 8.10
N LYS A 228 0.75 21.76 7.95
CA LYS A 228 -0.01 22.73 8.77
C LYS A 228 -0.02 22.39 10.26
N ALA A 229 0.10 21.11 10.60
CA ALA A 229 0.21 20.64 11.98
C ALA A 229 1.64 20.70 12.54
N GLY A 230 2.63 21.15 11.77
CA GLY A 230 4.00 21.37 12.24
C GLY A 230 5.03 20.33 11.79
N ALA A 231 4.65 19.35 10.95
CA ALA A 231 5.57 18.30 10.50
C ALA A 231 6.79 18.89 9.77
N LEU A 232 7.99 18.50 10.20
CA LEU A 232 9.26 18.94 9.61
C LEU A 232 9.52 18.22 8.28
N ARG A 233 9.37 16.89 8.28
CA ARG A 233 9.60 16.02 7.13
C ARG A 233 8.42 15.10 6.91
N ILE A 234 8.02 14.91 5.66
CA ILE A 234 6.86 14.11 5.28
C ILE A 234 7.25 13.17 4.15
N GLU A 235 7.12 11.86 4.37
CA GLU A 235 7.29 10.84 3.33
C GLU A 235 5.95 10.21 2.94
N ALA A 236 5.84 9.79 1.69
CA ALA A 236 4.67 9.10 1.15
C ALA A 236 5.04 7.65 0.82
N TRP A 237 4.57 6.70 1.62
CA TRP A 237 4.82 5.27 1.45
C TRP A 237 3.60 4.55 0.91
N ALA A 238 3.77 3.75 -0.13
CA ALA A 238 2.71 2.90 -0.67
C ALA A 238 3.25 1.52 -1.02
N ALA A 239 2.43 0.46 -0.93
CA ALA A 239 2.87 -0.86 -1.37
C ALA A 239 3.23 -0.85 -2.87
N ALA A 240 2.40 -0.21 -3.70
CA ALA A 240 2.65 -0.14 -5.14
C ALA A 240 2.45 1.25 -5.75
N ARG A 241 3.20 1.52 -6.83
CA ARG A 241 3.04 2.69 -7.69
C ARG A 241 2.45 2.29 -9.05
N THR A 242 1.43 3.00 -9.51
CA THR A 242 0.95 2.89 -10.90
C THR A 242 1.88 3.63 -11.86
N PRO A 243 2.54 2.98 -12.84
CA PRO A 243 3.37 3.67 -13.82
C PRO A 243 2.66 4.84 -14.51
#